data_AF-A0A3D5Q3J1-F1
#
_entry.id   AF-A0A3D5Q3J1-F1
#
_cell.length_a   1.000
_cell.length_b   1.000
_cell.length_c   1.000
_cell.angle_alpha   90.00
_cell.angle_beta   90.00
_cell.angle_gamma   90.00
#
_symmetry.space_group_name_H-M   'P 1'
#
loop_
_entity.id
_entity.type
_entity.pdbx_description
1 polymer ?
#
loop_
_entity_poly.entity_id
_entity_poly.type
_entity_poly.pdbx_seq_one_letter_code
_entity_poly.pdbx_strand_id
1 'polypeptide(L)'
;MIRSAHRSIAWALIALSVLLTGCGFALRGTQQVPAALQPLAVDCSNVPGGLCQSLKDQLALNGVTVKDPSQADYLLRLSSFERQRRTSAITTTAAAAEYTLRHSVALQVVTRDRIPLIEPATLSAVEAYRYDETNVLAKRREEAALEQQLYNRLSQQIIFRLAPLTEARIRAMREQYEARQPESGP
;
A
#
# COMPACT_ATOMS: atom_id res chain seq x y z
N MET A 1 -54.38 2.38 31.21
CA MET A 1 -53.05 1.80 31.49
C MET A 1 -52.33 1.23 30.25
N ILE A 2 -53.02 0.91 29.14
CA ILE A 2 -52.38 0.30 27.95
C ILE A 2 -51.53 1.31 27.13
N ARG A 3 -51.95 2.60 27.07
CA ARG A 3 -51.25 3.68 26.34
C ARG A 3 -49.87 4.05 26.91
N SER A 4 -49.64 3.87 28.21
CA SER A 4 -48.33 4.18 28.83
C SER A 4 -47.30 3.09 28.55
N ALA A 5 -47.70 1.83 28.49
CA ALA A 5 -46.83 0.70 28.16
C ALA A 5 -46.27 0.79 26.73
N HIS A 6 -47.10 1.20 25.75
CA HIS A 6 -46.64 1.42 24.38
C HIS A 6 -45.66 2.59 24.25
N ARG A 7 -45.81 3.64 25.07
CA ARG A 7 -44.83 4.74 25.13
C ARG A 7 -43.51 4.25 25.69
N SER A 8 -43.50 3.48 26.78
CA SER A 8 -42.25 2.96 27.36
C SER A 8 -41.47 2.04 26.40
N ILE A 9 -42.18 1.19 25.64
CA ILE A 9 -41.57 0.30 24.65
C ILE A 9 -40.98 1.10 23.46
N ALA A 10 -41.68 2.13 22.99
CA ALA A 10 -41.17 2.99 21.93
C ALA A 10 -39.87 3.70 22.32
N TRP A 11 -39.77 4.17 23.56
CA TRP A 11 -38.55 4.82 24.07
C TRP A 11 -37.38 3.84 24.24
N ALA A 12 -37.66 2.60 24.66
CA ALA A 12 -36.64 1.54 24.73
C ALA A 12 -36.08 1.17 23.35
N LEU A 13 -36.93 1.11 22.33
CA LEU A 13 -36.52 0.82 20.95
C LEU A 13 -35.69 1.96 20.33
N ILE A 14 -36.03 3.22 20.64
CA ILE A 14 -35.25 4.40 20.20
C ILE A 14 -33.89 4.45 20.91
N ALA A 15 -33.84 4.15 22.21
CA ALA A 15 -32.56 4.07 22.93
C ALA A 15 -31.66 2.96 22.35
N LEU A 16 -32.24 1.81 22.00
CA LEU A 16 -31.50 0.70 21.40
C LEU A 16 -30.97 1.04 20.01
N SER A 17 -31.71 1.76 19.17
CA SER A 17 -31.23 2.13 17.82
C SER A 17 -30.07 3.14 17.84
N VAL A 18 -30.03 4.05 18.82
CA VAL A 18 -28.91 4.99 19.01
C VAL A 18 -27.66 4.27 19.53
N LEU A 19 -27.82 3.22 20.35
CA LEU A 19 -26.70 2.38 20.79
C LEU A 19 -26.06 1.62 19.62
N LEU A 20 -26.82 1.29 18.57
CA LEU A 20 -26.30 0.60 17.37
C LEU A 20 -25.50 1.49 16.43
N THR A 21 -25.70 2.82 16.42
CA THR A 21 -24.93 3.76 15.59
C THR A 21 -23.61 4.23 16.24
N GLY A 22 -23.35 3.83 17.49
CA GLY A 22 -22.21 4.29 18.29
C GLY A 22 -20.83 3.72 17.94
N CYS A 23 -20.73 2.75 17.01
CA CYS A 23 -19.43 2.14 16.69
C CYS A 23 -18.57 2.97 15.71
N GLY A 24 -19.03 4.14 15.23
CA GLY A 24 -18.22 5.09 14.47
C GLY A 24 -17.69 4.58 13.12
N PHE A 25 -18.16 3.43 12.64
CA PHE A 25 -17.79 2.89 11.33
C PHE A 25 -18.44 3.73 10.22
N ALA A 26 -17.64 4.60 9.60
CA ALA A 26 -18.00 5.22 8.34
C ALA A 26 -17.63 4.29 7.17
N LEU A 27 -18.50 4.24 6.15
CA LEU A 27 -18.15 3.61 4.88
C LEU A 27 -16.87 4.25 4.34
N ARG A 28 -15.80 3.45 4.24
CA ARG A 28 -14.55 3.89 3.62
C ARG A 28 -14.84 4.15 2.15
N GLY A 29 -14.58 5.37 1.69
CA GLY A 29 -14.71 5.75 0.28
C GLY A 29 -13.97 4.76 -0.64
N THR A 30 -14.46 4.60 -1.86
CA THR A 30 -13.99 3.57 -2.80
C THR A 30 -12.57 3.79 -3.32
N GLN A 31 -12.04 5.02 -3.21
CA GLN A 31 -10.70 5.38 -3.68
C GLN A 31 -9.79 5.67 -2.49
N GLN A 32 -8.75 4.85 -2.33
CA GLN A 32 -7.73 5.06 -1.29
C GLN A 32 -6.70 6.11 -1.70
N VAL A 33 -6.44 6.26 -3.00
CA VAL A 33 -5.51 7.28 -3.53
C VAL A 33 -6.28 8.58 -3.81
N PRO A 34 -5.88 9.72 -3.21
CA PRO A 34 -6.56 10.99 -3.44
C PRO A 34 -6.44 11.47 -4.88
N ALA A 35 -7.52 12.07 -5.42
CA ALA A 35 -7.51 12.69 -6.75
C ALA A 35 -6.48 13.82 -6.89
N ALA A 36 -6.11 14.46 -5.78
CA ALA A 36 -5.08 15.50 -5.73
C ALA A 36 -3.68 14.99 -6.12
N LEU A 37 -3.43 13.68 -6.06
CA LEU A 37 -2.18 13.04 -6.48
C LEU A 37 -2.24 12.59 -7.95
N GLN A 38 -2.93 13.34 -8.80
CA GLN A 38 -3.01 13.08 -10.24
C GLN A 38 -2.77 14.40 -11.00
N PRO A 39 -2.20 14.36 -12.23
CA PRO A 39 -1.69 13.19 -12.95
C PRO A 39 -0.42 12.59 -12.34
N LEU A 40 -0.39 11.26 -12.22
CA LEU A 40 0.71 10.49 -11.61
C LEU A 40 1.47 9.71 -12.69
N ALA A 41 2.80 9.81 -12.69
CA ALA A 41 3.68 8.88 -13.37
C ALA A 41 4.28 7.87 -12.39
N VAL A 42 4.63 6.69 -12.90
CA VAL A 42 5.31 5.64 -12.11
C VAL A 42 6.62 5.27 -12.80
N ASP A 43 7.72 5.41 -12.07
CA ASP A 43 9.05 4.96 -12.48
C ASP A 43 9.37 3.62 -11.78
N CYS A 44 9.33 2.56 -12.58
CA CYS A 44 9.64 1.19 -12.19
C CYS A 44 10.95 0.68 -12.81
N SER A 45 11.81 1.55 -13.34
CA SER A 45 12.93 1.13 -14.20
C SER A 45 13.90 0.15 -13.51
N ASN A 46 13.97 0.20 -12.17
CA ASN A 46 14.88 -0.59 -11.34
C ASN A 46 14.18 -1.69 -10.51
N VAL A 47 12.96 -2.10 -10.86
CA VAL A 47 12.21 -3.14 -10.12
C VAL A 47 11.61 -4.20 -11.05
N PRO A 48 11.25 -5.40 -10.55
CA PRO A 48 10.68 -6.45 -11.39
C PRO A 48 9.39 -6.00 -12.09
N GLY A 49 9.22 -6.42 -13.35
CA GLY A 49 8.02 -6.12 -14.13
C GLY A 49 6.73 -6.58 -13.46
N GLY A 50 6.74 -7.73 -12.77
CA GLY A 50 5.60 -8.24 -12.00
C GLY A 50 5.17 -7.29 -10.87
N LEU A 51 6.12 -6.70 -10.14
CA LEU A 51 5.83 -5.68 -9.13
C LEU A 51 5.26 -4.41 -9.77
N CYS A 52 5.85 -3.96 -10.88
CA CYS A 52 5.36 -2.78 -11.57
C CYS A 52 3.93 -2.96 -12.09
N GLN A 53 3.61 -4.13 -12.64
CA GLN A 53 2.28 -4.44 -13.13
C GLN A 53 1.27 -4.51 -11.99
N SER A 54 1.57 -5.24 -10.91
CA SER A 54 0.72 -5.28 -9.71
C SER A 54 0.44 -3.89 -9.15
N LEU A 55 1.44 -2.98 -9.15
CA LEU A 55 1.23 -1.61 -8.70
C LEU A 55 0.31 -0.84 -9.64
N LYS A 56 0.51 -0.93 -10.95
CA LYS A 56 -0.35 -0.27 -11.95
C LYS A 56 -1.79 -0.75 -11.88
N ASP A 57 -2.00 -2.05 -11.69
CA ASP A 57 -3.34 -2.63 -11.52
C ASP A 57 -4.01 -2.08 -10.25
N GLN A 58 -3.28 -2.03 -9.13
CA GLN A 58 -3.80 -1.47 -7.88
C GLN A 58 -4.09 0.04 -7.99
N LEU A 59 -3.28 0.80 -8.73
CA LEU A 59 -3.54 2.21 -9.02
C LEU A 59 -4.81 2.38 -9.87
N ALA A 60 -4.98 1.55 -10.91
CA ALA A 60 -6.17 1.56 -11.76
C ALA A 60 -7.45 1.23 -10.97
N LEU A 61 -7.40 0.24 -10.06
CA LEU A 61 -8.51 -0.06 -9.15
C LEU A 61 -8.86 1.10 -8.20
N ASN A 62 -7.90 1.98 -7.92
CA ASN A 62 -8.10 3.21 -7.16
C ASN A 62 -8.47 4.42 -8.04
N GLY A 63 -8.79 4.21 -9.32
CA GLY A 63 -9.18 5.28 -10.24
C GLY A 63 -8.02 6.17 -10.72
N VAL A 64 -6.78 5.71 -10.57
CA VAL A 64 -5.58 6.43 -11.03
C VAL A 64 -5.16 5.90 -12.39
N THR A 65 -5.12 6.77 -13.40
CA THR A 65 -4.54 6.46 -14.71
C THR A 65 -3.11 6.95 -14.75
N VAL A 66 -2.15 6.03 -14.82
CA VAL A 66 -0.71 6.38 -14.91
C VAL A 66 -0.44 7.08 -16.25
N LYS A 67 0.26 8.22 -16.18
CA LYS A 67 0.65 9.05 -17.33
C LYS A 67 2.14 8.94 -17.60
N ASP A 68 2.55 9.40 -18.79
CA ASP A 68 3.95 9.61 -19.12
C ASP A 68 4.58 10.65 -18.18
N PRO A 69 5.86 10.49 -17.79
CA PRO A 69 6.53 11.43 -16.89
C PRO A 69 6.51 12.89 -17.36
N SER A 70 6.43 13.15 -18.67
CA SER A 70 6.35 14.50 -19.26
C SER A 70 4.99 15.17 -19.05
N GLN A 71 3.94 14.39 -18.77
CA GLN A 71 2.56 14.83 -18.57
C GLN A 71 2.09 14.68 -17.12
N ALA A 72 2.98 14.30 -16.20
CA ALA A 72 2.65 14.08 -14.80
C ALA A 72 3.12 15.23 -13.90
N ASP A 73 2.30 15.53 -12.89
CA ASP A 73 2.63 16.52 -11.86
C ASP A 73 3.34 15.87 -10.67
N TYR A 74 3.19 14.55 -10.55
CA TYR A 74 3.79 13.73 -9.51
C TYR A 74 4.46 12.51 -10.10
N LEU A 75 5.61 12.13 -9.53
CA LEU A 75 6.36 10.93 -9.89
C LEU A 75 6.46 10.02 -8.67
N LEU A 76 5.86 8.84 -8.78
CA LEU A 76 6.08 7.72 -7.88
C LEU A 76 7.28 6.91 -8.38
N ARG A 77 8.39 6.93 -7.66
CA ARG A 77 9.59 6.16 -8.00
C ARG A 77 9.75 4.96 -7.08
N LEU A 78 9.94 3.79 -7.69
CA LEU A 78 10.38 2.59 -6.99
C LEU A 78 11.85 2.31 -7.30
N SER A 79 12.61 1.93 -6.28
CA SER A 79 14.05 1.65 -6.40
C SER A 79 14.50 0.62 -5.36
N SER A 80 15.77 0.22 -5.41
CA SER A 80 16.40 -0.64 -4.40
C SER A 80 15.58 -1.89 -4.09
N PHE A 81 15.07 -2.55 -5.13
CA PHE A 81 14.33 -3.78 -4.95
C PHE A 81 15.29 -4.91 -4.56
N GLU A 82 14.96 -5.63 -3.49
CA GLU A 82 15.74 -6.76 -3.02
C GLU A 82 14.84 -7.98 -2.84
N ARG A 83 15.37 -9.14 -3.22
CA ARG A 83 14.77 -10.45 -2.97
C ARG A 83 15.71 -11.24 -2.08
N GLN A 84 15.17 -11.77 -0.98
CA GLN A 84 15.91 -12.58 -0.04
C GLN A 84 15.17 -13.88 0.22
N ARG A 85 15.85 -15.01 0.04
CA ARG A 85 15.39 -16.34 0.49
C ARG A 85 16.33 -16.85 1.58
N ARG A 86 15.79 -17.28 2.71
CA ARG A 86 16.58 -17.88 3.81
C ARG A 86 15.85 -19.08 4.41
N THR A 87 16.61 -20.07 4.85
CA THR A 87 16.08 -21.19 5.63
C THR A 87 15.56 -20.67 6.97
N SER A 88 14.28 -20.87 7.26
CA SER A 88 13.65 -20.51 8.54
C SER A 88 13.51 -21.69 9.49
N ALA A 89 13.50 -22.92 8.97
CA ALA A 89 13.46 -24.14 9.76
C ALA A 89 14.27 -25.27 9.12
N ILE A 90 14.77 -26.18 9.95
CA ILE A 90 15.52 -27.38 9.54
C ILE A 90 14.88 -28.67 10.08
N THR A 91 15.15 -29.79 9.43
CA THR A 91 14.76 -31.14 9.87
C THR A 91 15.73 -31.68 10.95
N THR A 92 15.41 -32.85 11.52
CA THR A 92 16.31 -33.58 12.44
C THR A 92 17.62 -34.03 11.79
N THR A 93 17.66 -34.11 10.46
CA THR A 93 18.87 -34.41 9.66
C THR A 93 19.60 -33.15 9.20
N ALA A 94 19.25 -31.97 9.73
CA ALA A 94 19.79 -30.66 9.36
C ALA A 94 19.53 -30.22 7.90
N ALA A 95 18.56 -30.83 7.21
CA ALA A 95 18.09 -30.37 5.90
C ALA A 95 17.10 -29.20 6.05
N ALA A 96 16.92 -28.38 5.01
CA ALA A 96 15.96 -27.28 5.06
C ALA A 96 14.51 -27.82 5.10
N ALA A 97 13.73 -27.40 6.10
CA ALA A 97 12.31 -27.76 6.24
C ALA A 97 11.38 -26.62 5.78
N GLU A 98 11.84 -25.37 5.89
CA GLU A 98 11.08 -24.19 5.50
C GLU A 98 12.00 -23.09 4.97
N TYR A 99 11.53 -22.38 3.96
CA TYR A 99 12.13 -21.14 3.49
C TYR A 99 11.22 -19.96 3.76
N THR A 100 11.82 -18.85 4.16
CA THR A 100 11.20 -17.53 4.17
C THR A 100 11.67 -16.74 2.95
N LEU A 101 10.71 -16.20 2.21
CA LEU A 101 10.89 -15.24 1.11
C LEU A 101 10.56 -13.84 1.62
N ARG A 102 11.50 -12.92 1.48
CA ARG A 102 11.33 -11.50 1.76
C ARG A 102 11.60 -10.70 0.50
N HIS A 103 10.68 -9.81 0.17
CA HIS A 103 10.87 -8.79 -0.86
C HIS A 103 10.85 -7.41 -0.20
N SER A 104 11.78 -6.55 -0.58
CA SER A 104 11.82 -5.14 -0.16
C SER A 104 11.93 -4.23 -1.36
N VAL A 105 11.38 -3.01 -1.24
CA VAL A 105 11.47 -1.96 -2.26
C VAL A 105 11.47 -0.60 -1.59
N ALA A 106 12.29 0.32 -2.08
CA ALA A 106 12.27 1.72 -1.69
C ALA A 106 11.26 2.50 -2.54
N LEU A 107 10.45 3.31 -1.87
CA LEU A 107 9.40 4.17 -2.40
C LEU A 107 9.83 5.62 -2.22
N GLN A 108 9.61 6.46 -3.23
CA GLN A 108 9.65 7.91 -3.12
C GLN A 108 8.51 8.53 -3.95
N VAL A 109 7.96 9.65 -3.48
CA VAL A 109 7.02 10.47 -4.27
C VAL A 109 7.53 11.89 -4.32
N VAL A 110 7.69 12.42 -5.52
CA VAL A 110 8.15 13.80 -5.76
C VAL A 110 7.19 14.52 -6.68
N THR A 111 7.09 15.84 -6.52
CA THR A 111 6.40 16.71 -7.46
C THR A 111 7.27 16.99 -8.69
N ARG A 112 6.68 17.55 -9.74
CA ARG A 112 7.37 17.93 -10.98
C ARG A 112 8.53 18.90 -10.76
N ASP A 113 8.37 19.82 -9.81
CA ASP A 113 9.38 20.79 -9.38
C ASP A 113 10.36 20.23 -8.33
N ARG A 114 10.37 18.90 -8.14
CA ARG A 114 11.31 18.15 -7.28
C ARG A 114 11.12 18.35 -5.77
N ILE A 115 9.93 18.73 -5.33
CA ILE A 115 9.58 18.74 -3.91
C ILE A 115 9.22 17.31 -3.47
N PRO A 116 9.88 16.74 -2.45
CA PRO A 116 9.55 15.42 -1.94
C PRO A 116 8.25 15.46 -1.12
N LEU A 117 7.26 14.66 -1.52
CA LEU A 117 6.03 14.43 -0.76
C LEU A 117 6.13 13.20 0.15
N ILE A 118 6.87 12.19 -0.31
CA ILE A 118 7.27 11.02 0.47
C ILE A 118 8.77 10.88 0.30
N GLU A 119 9.51 11.11 1.39
CA GLU A 119 10.94 10.80 1.46
C GLU A 119 11.19 9.31 1.22
N PRO A 120 12.39 8.91 0.74
CA PRO A 120 12.72 7.52 0.51
C PRO A 120 12.39 6.62 1.71
N ALA A 121 11.44 5.72 1.52
CA ALA A 121 10.97 4.80 2.55
C ALA A 121 10.97 3.36 2.03
N THR A 122 11.54 2.45 2.81
CA THR A 122 11.58 1.03 2.43
C THR A 122 10.34 0.30 2.92
N LEU A 123 9.68 -0.41 2.02
CA LEU A 123 8.58 -1.33 2.30
C LEU A 123 9.08 -2.77 2.18
N SER A 124 8.49 -3.68 2.95
CA SER A 124 8.82 -5.10 2.83
C SER A 124 7.59 -5.99 2.98
N ALA A 125 7.62 -7.14 2.31
CA ALA A 125 6.64 -8.21 2.45
C ALA A 125 7.38 -9.53 2.64
N VAL A 126 6.78 -10.44 3.40
CA VAL A 126 7.37 -11.72 3.77
C VAL A 126 6.32 -12.82 3.65
N GLU A 127 6.73 -13.95 3.08
CA GLU A 127 5.96 -15.19 3.03
C GLU A 127 6.89 -16.37 3.35
N ALA A 128 6.35 -17.45 3.90
CA ALA A 128 7.11 -18.67 4.19
C ALA A 128 6.45 -19.88 3.53
N TYR A 129 7.26 -20.87 3.15
CA TYR A 129 6.78 -22.11 2.56
C TYR A 129 7.61 -23.32 2.99
N ARG A 130 6.94 -24.46 3.11
CA ARG A 130 7.58 -25.72 3.49
C ARG A 130 8.31 -26.31 2.29
N TYR A 131 9.54 -26.74 2.49
CA TYR A 131 10.34 -27.37 1.45
C TYR A 131 10.16 -28.89 1.46
N ASP A 132 10.17 -29.49 0.26
CA ASP A 132 10.11 -30.93 0.05
C ASP A 132 11.08 -31.29 -1.08
N GLU A 133 12.15 -31.98 -0.72
CA GLU A 133 13.22 -32.41 -1.65
C GLU A 133 12.73 -33.43 -2.69
N THR A 134 11.64 -34.15 -2.41
CA THR A 134 11.07 -35.14 -3.33
C THR A 134 10.15 -34.49 -4.37
N ASN A 135 9.81 -33.21 -4.21
CA ASN A 135 8.86 -32.50 -5.07
C ASN A 135 9.34 -31.10 -5.50
N VAL A 136 10.59 -31.02 -5.96
CA VAL A 136 11.24 -29.76 -6.35
C VAL A 136 10.45 -28.97 -7.39
N LEU A 137 9.83 -29.63 -8.38
CA LEU A 137 9.08 -28.93 -9.43
C LEU A 137 7.82 -28.24 -8.89
N ALA A 138 7.04 -28.90 -8.02
CA ALA A 138 5.88 -28.26 -7.41
C ALA A 138 6.32 -27.09 -6.51
N LYS A 139 7.42 -27.24 -5.77
CA LYS A 139 7.96 -26.17 -4.92
C LYS A 139 8.43 -24.95 -5.70
N ARG A 140 8.95 -25.13 -6.92
CA ARG A 140 9.23 -23.98 -7.82
C ARG A 140 7.96 -23.24 -8.26
N ARG A 141 6.86 -23.96 -8.52
CA ARG A 141 5.58 -23.33 -8.86
C ARG A 141 4.97 -22.59 -7.67
N GLU A 142 5.06 -23.18 -6.48
CA GLU A 142 4.64 -22.55 -5.23
C GLU A 142 5.44 -21.27 -4.96
N GLU A 143 6.77 -21.31 -5.08
CA GLU A 143 7.62 -20.12 -4.93
C GLU A 143 7.23 -19.02 -5.93
N ALA A 144 6.96 -19.35 -7.20
CA ALA A 144 6.51 -18.37 -8.20
C ALA A 144 5.15 -17.73 -7.85
N ALA A 145 4.21 -18.52 -7.31
CA ALA A 145 2.92 -17.99 -6.83
C ALA A 145 3.11 -17.06 -5.61
N LEU A 146 4.01 -17.43 -4.69
CA LEU A 146 4.36 -16.60 -3.54
C LEU A 146 5.06 -15.30 -3.95
N GLU A 147 5.91 -15.31 -4.98
CA GLU A 147 6.49 -14.08 -5.53
C GLU A 147 5.41 -13.11 -6.01
N GLN A 148 4.39 -13.61 -6.74
CA GLN A 148 3.28 -12.77 -7.18
C GLN A 148 2.45 -12.24 -6.01
N GLN A 149 2.24 -13.05 -4.97
CA GLN A 149 1.59 -12.62 -3.74
C GLN A 149 2.38 -11.50 -3.03
N LEU A 150 3.70 -11.64 -2.93
CA LEU A 150 4.59 -10.61 -2.37
C LEU A 150 4.53 -9.31 -3.16
N TYR A 151 4.47 -9.37 -4.50
CA TYR A 151 4.26 -8.18 -5.33
C TYR A 151 2.92 -7.50 -5.07
N ASN A 152 1.84 -8.26 -4.96
CA ASN A 152 0.52 -7.72 -4.64
C ASN A 152 0.50 -7.05 -3.25
N ARG A 153 1.15 -7.66 -2.25
CA ARG A 153 1.27 -7.11 -0.89
C ARG A 153 2.09 -5.81 -0.86
N LEU A 154 3.23 -5.77 -1.55
CA LEU A 154 4.02 -4.54 -1.67
C LEU A 154 3.24 -3.44 -2.36
N SER A 155 2.53 -3.77 -3.45
CA SER A 155 1.68 -2.82 -4.18
C SER A 155 0.59 -2.23 -3.29
N GLN A 156 -0.09 -3.04 -2.49
CA GLN A 156 -1.07 -2.57 -1.50
C GLN A 156 -0.43 -1.62 -0.48
N GLN A 157 0.73 -1.98 0.07
CA GLN A 157 1.45 -1.11 1.00
C GLN A 157 1.82 0.23 0.35
N ILE A 158 2.23 0.24 -0.92
CA ILE A 158 2.50 1.46 -1.68
C ILE A 158 1.23 2.31 -1.76
N ILE A 159 0.09 1.74 -2.16
CA ILE A 159 -1.20 2.46 -2.20
C ILE A 159 -1.54 3.08 -0.84
N PHE A 160 -1.36 2.33 0.25
CA PHE A 160 -1.59 2.85 1.61
C PHE A 160 -0.68 4.03 1.95
N ARG A 161 0.55 4.07 1.43
CA ARG A 161 1.46 5.22 1.61
C ARG A 161 1.00 6.46 0.83
N LEU A 162 0.27 6.29 -0.27
CA LEU A 162 -0.28 7.41 -1.05
C LEU A 162 -1.55 7.99 -0.42
N ALA A 163 -2.30 7.21 0.35
CA ALA A 163 -3.59 7.60 0.90
C ALA A 163 -3.61 8.93 1.69
N PRO A 164 -2.58 9.28 2.47
CA PRO A 164 -2.56 10.55 3.21
C PRO A 164 -2.28 11.80 2.35
N LEU A 165 -1.93 11.65 1.07
CA LEU A 165 -1.56 12.76 0.17
C LEU A 165 -2.79 13.51 -0.37
N THR A 166 -3.60 14.04 0.53
CA THR A 166 -4.73 14.91 0.20
C THR A 166 -4.25 16.28 -0.30
N GLU A 167 -5.11 17.02 -0.98
CA GLU A 167 -4.78 18.36 -1.47
C GLU A 167 -4.25 19.28 -0.35
N ALA A 168 -4.95 19.31 0.79
CA ALA A 168 -4.53 20.09 1.96
C ALA A 168 -3.17 19.65 2.49
N ARG A 169 -2.88 18.34 2.50
CA ARG A 169 -1.59 17.82 2.97
C ARG A 169 -0.47 18.18 2.01
N ILE A 170 -0.69 18.02 0.70
CA ILE A 170 0.30 18.37 -0.34
C ILE A 170 0.63 19.86 -0.26
N ARG A 171 -0.38 20.72 -0.15
CA ARG A 171 -0.19 22.17 0.00
C ARG A 171 0.65 22.52 1.21
N ALA A 172 0.31 21.96 2.38
CA ALA A 172 1.07 22.18 3.61
C ALA A 172 2.53 21.68 3.51
N MET A 173 2.78 20.54 2.83
CA MET A 173 4.13 20.05 2.59
C MET A 173 4.94 20.99 1.69
N ARG A 174 4.33 21.55 0.64
CA ARG A 174 4.99 22.51 -0.27
C ARG A 174 5.34 23.81 0.45
N GLU A 175 4.38 24.41 1.18
CA GLU A 175 4.61 25.62 1.98
C GLU A 175 5.74 25.41 3.01
N GLN A 176 5.76 24.25 3.68
CA GLN A 176 6.83 23.91 4.62
C GLN A 176 8.19 23.73 3.93
N TYR A 177 8.23 23.17 2.73
CA TYR A 177 9.45 23.01 1.95
C TYR A 177 10.01 24.36 1.51
N GLU A 178 9.16 25.22 0.97
CA GLU A 178 9.51 26.59 0.53
C GLU A 178 9.97 27.46 1.71
N ALA A 179 9.28 27.40 2.85
CA ALA A 179 9.67 28.13 4.06
C ALA A 179 11.02 27.68 4.64
N ARG A 180 11.39 26.40 4.46
CA ARG A 180 12.70 25.87 4.87
C ARG A 180 13.81 26.17 3.87
N GLN A 181 13.46 26.50 2.63
CA GLN A 181 14.40 26.84 1.55
C GLN A 181 14.13 28.26 1.00
N PRO A 182 14.31 29.31 1.81
CA PRO A 182 14.32 30.67 1.29
C PRO A 182 15.61 30.82 0.46
N GLU A 183 15.49 30.69 -0.86
CA GLU A 183 16.51 31.02 -1.84
C GLU A 183 17.78 30.14 -1.85
N SER A 184 17.74 29.06 -2.64
CA SER A 184 18.92 28.60 -3.38
C SER A 184 18.70 28.84 -4.87
N GLY A 185 18.46 30.10 -5.25
CA GLY A 185 18.49 30.54 -6.64
C GLY A 185 19.77 31.35 -6.89
N PRO A 186 20.51 31.12 -7.98
CA PRO A 186 21.41 32.12 -8.52
C PRO A 186 20.64 33.32 -9.10
#